data_AF-Q9U5B2-F1
#
_entry.id   AF-Q9U5B2-F1
#
_cell.length_a   1.000
_cell.length_b   1.000
_cell.length_c   1.000
_cell.angle_alpha   90.00
_cell.angle_beta   90.00
_cell.angle_gamma   90.00
#
_symmetry.space_group_name_H-M   'P 1'
#
loop_
_entity.id
_entity.type
_entity.pdbx_description
1 polymer ?
#
loop_
_entity_poly.entity_id
_entity_poly.type
_entity_poly.pdbx_seq_one_letter_code
_entity_poly.pdbx_strand_id
1 'polypeptide(L)'
;MNIIALFSIVLSLMVITEGCMKTIPPDEVYISSTLPYEETDVPEEMMTTLAMETSTETEKVCEESMCPAWTPYIEDPMEIIEQDGCSVPSCPANKLPLGQALYAESEILAVDPSLEVFQLNPPTSLVQYDGASVMDHFGIICEDKTWKITKYPNGIMDFTTGATHGADGSFDGKKTKVGIMGCT
;
A
#
# COMPACT_ATOMS: atom_id res chain seq x y z
N MET A 1 8.34 3.53 -39.50
CA MET A 1 6.91 3.53 -39.13
C MET A 1 6.71 4.54 -38.01
N ASN A 2 5.74 5.43 -38.17
CA ASN A 2 5.61 6.68 -37.42
C ASN A 2 5.24 6.40 -35.95
N ILE A 3 6.06 6.84 -34.99
CA ILE A 3 5.86 6.65 -33.53
C ILE A 3 4.48 7.13 -33.07
N ILE A 4 3.95 8.15 -33.75
CA ILE A 4 2.62 8.73 -33.49
C ILE A 4 1.50 7.72 -33.79
N ALA A 5 1.65 6.89 -34.82
CA ALA A 5 0.65 5.88 -35.17
C ALA A 5 0.61 4.73 -34.14
N LEU A 6 1.74 4.42 -33.51
CA LEU A 6 1.83 3.39 -32.47
C LEU A 6 1.09 3.84 -31.20
N PHE A 7 1.27 5.10 -30.79
CA PHE A 7 0.59 5.68 -29.64
C PHE A 7 -0.93 5.74 -29.82
N SER A 8 -1.43 6.08 -31.02
CA SER A 8 -2.88 6.09 -31.28
C SER A 8 -3.50 4.69 -31.25
N ILE A 9 -2.78 3.65 -31.66
CA ILE A 9 -3.26 2.27 -31.60
C ILE A 9 -3.32 1.76 -30.16
N VAL A 10 -2.31 2.09 -29.34
CA VAL A 10 -2.27 1.72 -27.91
C VAL A 10 -3.40 2.42 -27.13
N LEU A 11 -3.63 3.71 -27.38
CA LEU A 11 -4.76 4.44 -26.78
C LEU A 11 -6.12 3.85 -27.20
N SER A 12 -6.25 3.39 -28.45
CA SER A 12 -7.48 2.77 -28.94
C SER A 12 -7.74 1.40 -28.30
N LEU A 13 -6.69 0.65 -27.93
CA LEU A 13 -6.83 -0.66 -27.28
C LEU A 13 -7.22 -0.54 -25.79
N MET A 14 -6.72 0.48 -25.09
CA MET A 14 -7.08 0.75 -23.68
C MET A 14 -8.57 1.07 -23.50
N VAL A 15 -9.20 1.73 -24.48
CA VAL A 15 -10.63 2.09 -24.43
C VAL A 15 -11.56 0.89 -24.61
N ILE A 16 -11.07 -0.23 -25.15
CA ILE A 16 -11.91 -1.41 -25.46
C ILE A 16 -12.02 -2.37 -24.26
N THR A 17 -11.13 -2.27 -23.27
CA THR A 17 -11.09 -3.22 -22.13
C THR A 17 -11.99 -2.84 -20.95
N GLU A 18 -12.59 -1.65 -20.92
CA GLU A 18 -13.47 -1.19 -19.84
C GLU A 18 -14.97 -1.54 -20.04
N GLY A 19 -15.32 -2.30 -21.08
CA GLY A 19 -16.71 -2.57 -21.47
C GLY A 19 -17.40 -3.80 -20.86
N CYS A 20 -16.75 -4.58 -19.98
CA CYS A 20 -17.25 -5.91 -19.58
C CYS A 20 -17.19 -6.19 -18.07
N MET A 21 -17.84 -5.38 -17.24
CA MET A 21 -18.18 -5.80 -15.87
C MET A 21 -19.70 -5.97 -15.74
N LYS A 22 -20.09 -7.24 -15.80
CA LYS A 22 -21.45 -7.77 -15.73
C LYS A 22 -21.92 -7.67 -14.28
N THR A 23 -22.97 -6.89 -14.04
CA THR A 23 -23.64 -6.77 -12.74
C THR A 23 -24.31 -8.09 -12.36
N ILE A 24 -23.97 -8.62 -11.17
CA ILE A 24 -24.65 -9.75 -10.53
C ILE A 24 -25.71 -9.17 -9.58
N PRO A 25 -27.00 -9.46 -9.75
CA PRO A 25 -28.04 -9.09 -8.79
C PRO A 25 -28.09 -10.12 -7.64
N PRO A 26 -28.46 -9.72 -6.41
CA PRO A 26 -28.71 -10.67 -5.33
C PRO A 26 -30.08 -11.33 -5.54
N ASP A 27 -30.07 -12.65 -5.81
CA ASP A 27 -31.28 -13.46 -5.90
C ASP A 27 -31.96 -13.60 -4.53
N GLU A 28 -33.22 -13.19 -4.49
CA GLU A 28 -34.22 -13.50 -3.47
C GLU A 28 -34.59 -14.99 -3.54
N VAL A 29 -34.41 -15.76 -2.46
CA VAL A 29 -35.13 -17.04 -2.31
C VAL A 29 -35.67 -17.21 -0.89
N TYR A 30 -36.96 -16.93 -0.81
CA TYR A 30 -37.91 -17.24 0.24
C TYR A 30 -38.19 -18.75 0.27
N ILE A 31 -38.05 -19.44 1.40
CA ILE A 31 -38.85 -20.67 1.64
C ILE A 31 -39.34 -20.71 3.10
N SER A 32 -40.67 -20.74 3.19
CA SER A 32 -41.53 -20.77 4.36
C SER A 32 -41.62 -22.18 4.96
N SER A 33 -41.74 -22.29 6.29
CA SER A 33 -42.45 -23.42 6.89
C SER A 33 -43.00 -23.06 8.27
N THR A 34 -44.30 -22.79 8.28
CA THR A 34 -45.19 -22.82 9.43
C THR A 34 -45.52 -24.26 9.81
N LEU A 35 -45.48 -24.61 11.10
CA LEU A 35 -46.53 -25.32 11.85
C LEU A 35 -46.06 -25.66 13.28
N PRO A 36 -46.95 -25.61 14.30
CA PRO A 36 -46.62 -25.77 15.71
C PRO A 36 -46.84 -27.21 16.18
N TYR A 37 -46.06 -27.67 17.17
CA TYR A 37 -46.37 -28.90 17.88
C TYR A 37 -46.09 -28.74 19.38
N GLU A 38 -47.05 -29.27 20.13
CA GLU A 38 -47.21 -29.29 21.58
C GLU A 38 -46.02 -29.82 22.39
N GLU A 39 -45.99 -29.29 23.61
CA GLU A 39 -45.38 -29.72 24.86
C GLU A 39 -45.12 -31.24 24.98
N THR A 40 -43.87 -31.63 25.30
CA THR A 40 -43.62 -32.71 26.27
C THR A 40 -42.26 -32.56 26.95
N ASP A 41 -42.37 -32.17 28.21
CA ASP A 41 -41.50 -32.29 29.40
C ASP A 41 -40.48 -33.47 29.44
N VAL A 42 -39.17 -33.20 29.48
CA VAL A 42 -38.11 -33.92 30.28
C VAL A 42 -36.74 -33.19 30.19
N PRO A 43 -35.79 -33.35 31.15
CA PRO A 43 -35.37 -32.28 32.04
C PRO A 43 -33.91 -31.82 31.89
N GLU A 44 -33.62 -30.73 32.61
CA GLU A 44 -32.32 -30.11 32.88
C GLU A 44 -31.18 -31.13 33.08
N GLU A 45 -30.11 -30.98 32.29
CA GLU A 45 -28.69 -31.03 32.71
C GLU A 45 -27.83 -31.15 31.45
N MET A 46 -27.10 -30.08 31.09
CA MET A 46 -25.88 -30.02 30.24
C MET A 46 -25.80 -28.90 29.18
N MET A 47 -26.43 -27.74 29.40
CA MET A 47 -26.13 -26.53 28.63
C MET A 47 -24.70 -26.03 28.92
N THR A 48 -23.71 -26.67 28.28
CA THR A 48 -22.33 -26.18 28.24
C THR A 48 -22.30 -25.08 27.18
N THR A 49 -22.38 -23.84 27.66
CA THR A 49 -22.29 -22.62 26.87
C THR A 49 -20.93 -22.59 26.15
N LEU A 50 -20.92 -22.92 24.86
CA LEU A 50 -19.80 -22.55 23.99
C LEU A 50 -19.84 -21.03 23.85
N ALA A 51 -18.99 -20.34 24.61
CA ALA A 51 -18.63 -18.96 24.34
C ALA A 51 -17.95 -18.95 22.97
N MET A 52 -18.71 -18.58 21.94
CA MET A 52 -18.16 -18.21 20.65
C MET A 52 -17.42 -16.90 20.89
N GLU A 53 -16.11 -16.98 21.07
CA GLU A 53 -15.22 -15.83 20.97
C GLU A 53 -15.37 -15.30 19.54
N THR A 54 -16.27 -14.34 19.36
CA THR A 54 -16.33 -13.51 18.16
C THR A 54 -15.03 -12.73 18.13
N SER A 55 -14.02 -13.31 17.47
CA SER A 55 -12.82 -12.58 17.06
C SER A 55 -13.27 -11.53 16.06
N THR A 56 -13.51 -10.31 16.54
CA THR A 56 -13.48 -9.10 15.72
C THR A 56 -12.06 -8.93 15.21
N GLU A 57 -11.71 -9.71 14.18
CA GLU A 57 -10.60 -9.40 13.30
C GLU A 57 -11.00 -8.09 12.61
N THR A 58 -10.48 -6.98 13.13
CA THR A 58 -10.70 -5.67 12.54
C THR A 58 -10.00 -5.71 11.20
N GLU A 59 -10.75 -5.99 10.15
CA GLU A 59 -10.31 -5.86 8.76
C GLU A 59 -9.60 -4.52 8.66
N LYS A 60 -8.29 -4.55 8.37
CA LYS A 60 -7.47 -3.35 8.27
C LYS A 60 -7.91 -2.67 6.97
N VAL A 61 -8.98 -1.87 7.06
CA VAL A 61 -9.55 -1.15 5.93
C VAL A 61 -8.47 -0.24 5.37
N CYS A 62 -7.97 -0.59 4.20
CA CYS A 62 -7.09 0.27 3.44
C CYS A 62 -7.84 1.57 3.17
N GLU A 63 -7.24 2.72 3.46
CA GLU A 63 -7.79 4.03 3.09
C GLU A 63 -7.79 4.28 1.56
N GLU A 64 -7.68 3.22 0.76
CA GLU A 64 -7.50 3.23 -0.69
C GLU A 64 -8.52 4.05 -1.44
N SER A 65 -9.74 4.18 -0.92
CA SER A 65 -10.79 4.96 -1.59
C SER A 65 -10.41 6.42 -1.86
N MET A 66 -9.37 6.95 -1.20
CA MET A 66 -8.92 8.33 -1.37
C MET A 66 -7.56 8.48 -2.05
N CYS A 67 -6.78 7.41 -2.22
CA CYS A 67 -5.36 7.48 -2.58
C CYS A 67 -5.14 7.12 -4.05
N PRO A 68 -4.18 7.77 -4.74
CA PRO A 68 -3.88 7.46 -6.12
C PRO A 68 -3.26 6.05 -6.21
N ALA A 69 -3.51 5.38 -7.34
CA ALA A 69 -2.85 4.10 -7.64
C ALA A 69 -1.32 4.24 -7.57
N TRP A 70 -0.64 3.12 -7.28
CA TRP A 70 0.83 3.08 -7.16
C TRP A 70 1.58 3.16 -8.50
N THR A 71 0.93 2.80 -9.61
CA THR A 71 1.54 2.73 -10.95
C THR A 71 2.42 3.92 -11.35
N PRO A 72 2.06 5.21 -11.13
CA PRO A 72 2.91 6.34 -11.50
C PRO A 72 4.09 6.58 -10.54
N TYR A 73 4.15 5.88 -9.41
CA TYR A 73 5.17 6.06 -8.37
C TYR A 73 6.22 4.95 -8.34
N ILE A 74 6.06 3.88 -9.12
CA ILE A 74 6.94 2.71 -9.06
C ILE A 74 7.82 2.59 -10.30
N GLU A 75 9.06 2.13 -10.11
CA GLU A 75 9.99 1.76 -11.16
C GLU A 75 10.36 0.27 -11.07
N ASP A 76 10.56 -0.36 -12.23
CA ASP A 76 11.04 -1.74 -12.31
C ASP A 76 12.34 -1.91 -11.49
N PRO A 77 12.48 -2.99 -10.69
CA PRO A 77 11.65 -4.18 -10.68
C PRO A 77 10.60 -4.20 -9.56
N MET A 78 10.17 -3.05 -9.04
CA MET A 78 9.14 -3.00 -7.99
C MET A 78 7.78 -3.46 -8.53
N GLU A 79 7.07 -4.25 -7.74
CA GLU A 79 5.77 -4.83 -8.08
C GLU A 79 4.67 -4.26 -7.16
N ILE A 80 3.41 -4.32 -7.61
CA ILE A 80 2.25 -4.04 -6.76
C ILE A 80 1.64 -5.39 -6.37
N ILE A 81 1.55 -5.65 -5.08
CA ILE A 81 0.96 -6.87 -4.52
C ILE A 81 -0.27 -6.54 -3.68
N GLU A 82 -1.16 -7.52 -3.52
CA GLU A 82 -2.25 -7.44 -2.56
C GLU A 82 -1.76 -7.93 -1.19
N GLN A 83 -1.80 -7.04 -0.19
CA GLN A 83 -1.46 -7.34 1.20
C GLN A 83 -2.54 -6.77 2.10
N ASP A 84 -3.18 -7.62 2.92
CA ASP A 84 -4.28 -7.25 3.83
C ASP A 84 -5.47 -6.55 3.12
N GLY A 85 -5.71 -6.89 1.84
CA GLY A 85 -6.72 -6.26 1.00
C GLY A 85 -6.31 -4.92 0.39
N CYS A 86 -5.04 -4.53 0.54
CA CYS A 86 -4.48 -3.32 -0.04
C CYS A 86 -3.48 -3.64 -1.17
N SER A 87 -3.56 -2.91 -2.26
CA SER A 87 -2.51 -2.76 -3.28
C SER A 87 -1.33 -1.98 -2.71
N VAL A 88 -0.21 -2.66 -2.44
CA VAL A 88 1.01 -2.07 -1.88
C VAL A 88 2.24 -2.34 -2.75
N PRO A 89 3.23 -1.42 -2.79
CA PRO A 89 4.48 -1.64 -3.48
C PRO A 89 5.34 -2.66 -2.72
N SER A 90 5.96 -3.58 -3.47
CA SER A 90 6.84 -4.61 -2.92
C SER A 90 8.03 -4.85 -3.84
N CYS A 91 9.19 -5.11 -3.24
CA CYS A 91 10.36 -5.54 -3.98
C CYS A 91 10.37 -7.06 -4.18
N PRO A 92 10.90 -7.55 -5.32
CA PRO A 92 11.14 -8.97 -5.51
C PRO A 92 12.08 -9.55 -4.44
N ALA A 93 12.10 -10.87 -4.33
CA ALA A 93 12.99 -11.55 -3.39
C ALA A 93 14.46 -11.12 -3.59
N ASN A 94 15.14 -10.88 -2.47
CA ASN A 94 16.55 -10.44 -2.40
C ASN A 94 16.83 -9.01 -2.91
N LYS A 95 15.80 -8.19 -3.09
CA LYS A 95 15.93 -6.77 -3.40
C LYS A 95 15.50 -5.90 -2.22
N LEU A 96 16.07 -4.71 -2.13
CA LEU A 96 15.81 -3.77 -1.04
C LEU A 96 15.12 -2.52 -1.59
N PRO A 97 14.09 -2.00 -0.90
CA PRO A 97 13.38 -0.85 -1.40
C PRO A 97 14.22 0.42 -1.21
N LEU A 98 14.10 1.33 -2.17
CA LEU A 98 14.62 2.68 -2.11
C LEU A 98 13.57 3.63 -2.70
N GLY A 99 13.76 4.92 -2.48
CA GLY A 99 12.89 5.93 -3.09
C GLY A 99 13.64 7.21 -3.40
N GLN A 100 13.00 8.06 -4.19
CA GLN A 100 13.45 9.41 -4.51
C GLN A 100 12.30 10.38 -4.28
N ALA A 101 12.63 11.58 -3.82
CA ALA A 101 11.65 12.63 -3.58
C ALA A 101 12.25 14.02 -3.80
N LEU A 102 11.37 14.99 -4.01
CA LEU A 102 11.74 16.39 -4.20
C LEU A 102 11.81 17.11 -2.85
N TYR A 103 12.85 17.92 -2.65
CA TYR A 103 12.92 18.82 -1.48
C TYR A 103 11.75 19.82 -1.48
N ALA A 104 11.31 20.28 -2.65
CA ALA A 104 10.19 21.22 -2.78
C ALA A 104 8.84 20.62 -2.32
N GLU A 105 8.72 19.30 -2.26
CA GLU A 105 7.52 18.58 -1.80
C GLU A 105 7.77 17.87 -0.45
N SER A 106 8.75 18.36 0.31
CA SER A 106 9.17 17.80 1.59
C SER A 106 9.23 18.86 2.70
N GLU A 107 8.99 18.42 3.93
CA GLU A 107 9.26 19.18 5.16
C GLU A 107 10.75 19.11 5.58
N ILE A 108 11.57 18.31 4.89
CA ILE A 108 13.02 18.27 5.05
C ILE A 108 13.63 19.42 4.26
N LEU A 109 14.43 20.24 4.94
CA LEU A 109 15.18 21.32 4.30
C LEU A 109 16.36 20.74 3.53
N ALA A 110 16.58 21.25 2.31
CA ALA A 110 17.74 20.87 1.52
C ALA A 110 19.04 21.23 2.23
N VAL A 111 19.95 20.26 2.32
CA VAL A 111 21.30 20.46 2.89
C VAL A 111 22.11 21.40 1.99
N ASP A 112 21.93 21.27 0.68
CA ASP A 112 22.42 22.19 -0.34
C ASP A 112 21.22 22.75 -1.11
N PRO A 113 21.02 24.08 -1.15
CA PRO A 113 19.88 24.70 -1.82
C PRO A 113 19.87 24.50 -3.35
N SER A 114 20.95 23.99 -3.95
CA SER A 114 21.00 23.63 -5.37
C SER A 114 20.42 22.24 -5.68
N LEU A 115 20.17 21.41 -4.65
CA LEU A 115 19.59 20.09 -4.82
C LEU A 115 18.06 20.18 -4.91
N GLU A 116 17.50 19.59 -5.96
CA GLU A 116 16.05 19.48 -6.12
C GLU A 116 15.51 18.15 -5.59
N VAL A 117 16.34 17.10 -5.66
CA VAL A 117 15.97 15.70 -5.35
C VAL A 117 16.89 15.13 -4.27
N PHE A 118 16.36 14.24 -3.45
CA PHE A 118 17.14 13.37 -2.56
C PHE A 118 16.66 11.92 -2.67
N GLN A 119 17.54 10.99 -2.28
CA GLN A 119 17.22 9.57 -2.22
C GLN A 119 16.96 9.14 -0.78
N LEU A 120 15.96 8.31 -0.57
CA LEU A 120 15.82 7.54 0.66
C LEU A 120 16.81 6.38 0.63
N ASN A 121 17.69 6.30 1.62
CA ASN A 121 18.64 5.21 1.67
C ASN A 121 17.92 3.86 1.86
N PRO A 122 18.26 2.84 1.07
CA PRO A 122 17.70 1.51 1.26
C PRO A 122 18.17 0.92 2.60
N PRO A 123 17.52 -0.14 3.09
CA PRO A 123 18.12 -1.04 4.07
C PRO A 123 19.55 -1.43 3.65
N THR A 124 20.43 -1.62 4.63
CA THR A 124 21.83 -2.05 4.41
C THR A 124 21.94 -3.55 4.10
N SER A 125 20.92 -4.33 4.47
CA SER A 125 20.84 -5.76 4.20
C SER A 125 19.40 -6.27 4.31
N LEU A 126 19.12 -7.44 3.74
CA LEU A 126 17.85 -8.14 3.90
C LEU A 126 17.56 -8.48 5.37
N VAL A 127 18.60 -8.72 6.16
CA VAL A 127 18.48 -8.97 7.60
C VAL A 127 18.01 -7.72 8.34
N GLN A 128 18.52 -6.54 7.98
CA GLN A 128 18.05 -5.27 8.56
C GLN A 128 16.60 -4.97 8.13
N TYR A 129 16.25 -5.30 6.89
CA TYR A 129 14.90 -5.08 6.38
C TYR A 129 13.87 -5.98 7.07
N ASP A 130 14.29 -7.14 7.59
CA ASP A 130 13.50 -8.07 8.42
C ASP A 130 12.14 -8.46 7.83
N GLY A 131 12.04 -8.48 6.50
CA GLY A 131 10.78 -8.76 5.79
C GLY A 131 9.69 -7.70 6.01
N ALA A 132 10.04 -6.50 6.50
CA ALA A 132 9.12 -5.38 6.58
C ALA A 132 8.52 -5.08 5.21
N SER A 133 7.29 -4.53 5.18
CA SER A 133 6.74 -3.99 3.95
C SER A 133 7.42 -2.66 3.61
N VAL A 134 7.38 -2.27 2.32
CA VAL A 134 7.90 -0.96 1.89
C VAL A 134 7.16 0.17 2.62
N MET A 135 5.86 -0.03 2.83
CA MET A 135 4.97 0.87 3.56
C MET A 135 5.44 1.07 5.01
N ASP A 136 5.70 -0.01 5.74
CA ASP A 136 6.08 0.06 7.15
C ASP A 136 7.50 0.61 7.35
N HIS A 137 8.43 0.23 6.46
CA HIS A 137 9.82 0.64 6.53
C HIS A 137 9.97 2.16 6.40
N PHE A 138 9.34 2.76 5.41
CA PHE A 138 9.36 4.21 5.19
C PHE A 138 8.22 4.96 5.88
N GLY A 139 7.35 4.25 6.61
CA GLY A 139 6.18 4.85 7.26
C GLY A 139 5.30 5.61 6.25
N ILE A 140 5.04 4.98 5.10
CA ILE A 140 4.24 5.58 4.05
C ILE A 140 2.78 5.60 4.49
N ILE A 141 2.19 6.79 4.45
CA ILE A 141 0.77 7.03 4.72
C ILE A 141 0.13 7.72 3.53
N CYS A 142 -1.19 7.63 3.43
CA CYS A 142 -1.95 8.46 2.53
C CYS A 142 -2.62 9.57 3.33
N GLU A 143 -2.31 10.83 2.99
CA GLU A 143 -2.93 11.99 3.62
C GLU A 143 -3.27 12.99 2.53
N ASP A 144 -4.51 13.52 2.54
CA ASP A 144 -5.01 14.45 1.52
C ASP A 144 -4.86 13.92 0.09
N LYS A 145 -5.18 12.64 -0.12
CA LYS A 145 -5.08 11.95 -1.42
C LYS A 145 -3.65 11.92 -1.98
N THR A 146 -2.64 11.98 -1.11
CA THR A 146 -1.23 12.03 -1.48
C THR A 146 -0.45 11.05 -0.62
N TRP A 147 0.38 10.21 -1.26
CA TRP A 147 1.32 9.35 -0.56
C TRP A 147 2.43 10.18 0.07
N LYS A 148 2.63 10.03 1.38
CA LYS A 148 3.64 10.74 2.17
C LYS A 148 4.50 9.76 2.95
N ILE A 149 5.80 9.97 2.90
CA ILE A 149 6.83 9.26 3.67
C ILE A 149 7.00 9.97 5.01
N THR A 150 7.12 9.20 6.10
CA THR A 150 7.26 9.75 7.46
C THR A 150 8.43 9.17 8.25
N LYS A 151 9.08 8.11 7.77
CA LYS A 151 10.25 7.52 8.40
C LYS A 151 11.42 7.46 7.42
N TYR A 152 12.63 7.66 7.94
CA TYR A 152 13.87 7.64 7.17
C TYR A 152 14.91 6.78 7.91
N PRO A 153 14.72 5.45 8.02
CA PRO A 153 15.50 4.61 8.94
C PRO A 153 17.01 4.66 8.73
N ASN A 154 17.46 4.83 7.48
CA ASN A 154 18.87 4.96 7.11
C ASN A 154 19.21 6.38 6.60
N GLY A 155 18.35 7.35 6.88
CA GLY A 155 18.47 8.73 6.41
C GLY A 155 18.23 8.89 4.91
N ILE A 156 18.65 10.04 4.40
CA ILE A 156 18.59 10.39 2.98
C ILE A 156 20.01 10.64 2.44
N MET A 157 20.21 10.34 1.17
CA MET A 157 21.47 10.59 0.46
C MET A 157 21.37 11.86 -0.40
N ASP A 158 22.41 12.68 -0.29
CA ASP A 158 22.71 13.75 -1.22
C ASP A 158 23.39 13.17 -2.48
N PHE A 159 22.78 13.35 -3.65
CA PHE A 159 23.31 12.83 -4.92
C PHE A 159 24.63 13.49 -5.38
N THR A 160 24.92 14.70 -4.91
CA THR A 160 26.12 15.45 -5.28
C THR A 160 27.31 15.03 -4.44
N THR A 161 27.11 14.86 -3.13
CA THR A 161 28.21 14.55 -2.19
C THR A 161 28.30 13.07 -1.82
N GLY A 162 27.22 12.29 -2.00
CA GLY A 162 27.09 10.93 -1.48
C GLY A 162 26.94 10.87 0.04
N ALA A 163 26.82 12.02 0.72
CA ALA A 163 26.68 12.07 2.17
C ALA A 163 25.27 11.61 2.59
N THR A 164 25.22 10.93 3.74
CA THR A 164 23.96 10.52 4.37
C THR A 164 23.61 11.47 5.51
N HIS A 165 22.36 11.93 5.53
CA HIS A 165 21.83 12.84 6.53
C HIS A 165 20.57 12.26 7.19
N GLY A 166 20.35 12.53 8.47
CA GLY A 166 19.14 12.12 9.18
C GLY A 166 19.05 10.65 9.56
N ALA A 167 20.12 9.87 9.40
CA ALA A 167 20.18 8.47 9.85
C ALA A 167 20.15 8.31 11.39
N ASP A 168 20.20 9.42 12.13
CA ASP A 168 20.00 9.50 13.58
C ASP A 168 18.51 9.63 13.98
N GLY A 169 17.60 9.59 13.00
CA GLY A 169 16.16 9.75 13.21
C GLY A 169 15.70 11.21 13.26
N SER A 170 16.57 12.19 13.04
CA SER A 170 16.21 13.63 13.08
C SER A 170 15.19 14.06 12.02
N PHE A 171 14.96 13.24 10.99
CA PHE A 171 13.93 13.46 9.98
C PHE A 171 12.64 12.67 10.21
N ASP A 172 12.61 11.74 11.16
CA ASP A 172 11.40 10.98 11.44
C ASP A 172 10.25 11.90 11.90
N GLY A 173 9.06 11.64 11.36
CA GLY A 173 7.88 12.48 11.53
C GLY A 173 7.75 13.62 10.52
N LYS A 174 8.82 13.98 9.78
CA LYS A 174 8.72 14.93 8.66
C LYS A 174 8.08 14.27 7.46
N LYS A 175 7.12 14.97 6.86
CA LYS A 175 6.37 14.47 5.71
C LYS A 175 7.07 14.84 4.40
N THR A 176 7.21 13.85 3.53
CA THR A 176 7.71 14.02 2.16
C THR A 176 6.74 13.38 1.20
N LYS A 177 6.29 14.09 0.17
CA LYS A 177 5.50 13.47 -0.89
C LYS A 177 6.33 12.41 -1.61
N VAL A 178 5.77 11.22 -1.80
CA VAL A 178 6.43 10.15 -2.57
C VAL A 178 6.66 10.65 -4.00
N GLY A 179 7.92 10.59 -4.45
CA GLY A 179 8.30 10.80 -5.84
C GLY A 179 8.27 9.47 -6.59
N ILE A 180 9.39 8.74 -6.55
CA ILE A 180 9.57 7.45 -7.21
C ILE A 180 10.04 6.43 -6.18
N MET A 181 9.52 5.21 -6.25
CA MET A 181 9.90 4.06 -5.44
C MET A 181 10.45 2.96 -6.37
N GLY A 182 11.51 2.30 -5.93
CA GLY A 182 12.17 1.26 -6.70
C GLY A 182 12.89 0.26 -5.80
N CYS A 183 13.63 -0.64 -6.43
CA CYS A 183 14.33 -1.71 -5.74
C CYS A 183 15.78 -1.83 -6.24
N THR A 184 16.72 -2.06 -5.31
CA THR A 184 18.13 -2.30 -5.62
C THR A 184 18.58 -3.71 -5.27
#